data_AF-A0A2W7R7R1-F1
#
_entry.id   AF-A0A2W7R7R1-F1
#
_cell.length_a   1.000
_cell.length_b   1.000
_cell.length_c   1.000
_cell.angle_alpha   90.00
_cell.angle_beta   90.00
_cell.angle_gamma   90.00
#
_symmetry.space_group_name_H-M   'P 1'
#
loop_
_entity.id
_entity.type
_entity.pdbx_description
1 polymer ?
#
loop_
_entity_poly.entity_id
_entity_poly.type
_entity_poly.pdbx_seq_one_letter_code
_entity_poly.pdbx_strand_id
1 'polypeptide(L)'
;MDTATPNTNGSMVSSADVNGTAVYNLAGEHLGHIDHLMIDKQSGNIAYAVMGFGGFLGLGEDHHPVPWKKLSYDVSLGGFVTDIDREQLEGAPVRPANWRDDRDWNAATYSYYGIAPYWI
;
A
#
# COMPACT_ATOMS: atom_id res chain seq x y z
N MET A 1 -24.97 -15.18 14.72
CA MET A 1 -24.36 -15.36 13.38
C MET A 1 -24.91 -14.23 12.54
N ASP A 2 -24.18 -13.12 12.46
CA ASP A 2 -24.58 -11.96 11.65
C ASP A 2 -23.72 -11.95 10.38
N THR A 3 -24.30 -12.41 9.27
CA THR A 3 -23.74 -12.19 7.94
C THR A 3 -24.15 -10.80 7.48
N ALA A 4 -23.45 -9.78 7.97
CA ALA A 4 -23.55 -8.45 7.39
C ALA A 4 -22.89 -8.49 6.01
N THR A 5 -23.68 -8.40 4.95
CA THR A 5 -23.19 -8.07 3.61
C THR A 5 -22.56 -6.67 3.69
N PRO A 6 -21.26 -6.50 3.40
CA PRO A 6 -20.64 -5.18 3.51
C PRO A 6 -21.25 -4.28 2.44
N ASN A 7 -21.95 -3.24 2.90
CA ASN A 7 -22.40 -2.14 2.05
C ASN A 7 -21.17 -1.31 1.67
N THR A 8 -20.57 -1.62 0.52
CA THR A 8 -19.35 -1.00 -0.02
C THR A 8 -19.59 0.37 -0.68
N ASN A 9 -20.71 1.05 -0.41
CA ASN A 9 -20.98 2.41 -0.93
C ASN A 9 -20.59 3.54 0.05
N GLY A 10 -20.00 3.22 1.20
CA GLY A 10 -19.50 4.21 2.16
C GLY A 10 -18.09 4.68 1.79
N SER A 11 -17.79 5.96 2.01
CA SER A 11 -16.43 6.53 1.86
C SER A 11 -15.45 6.07 2.95
N MET A 12 -15.87 5.13 3.80
CA MET A 12 -15.10 4.60 4.92
C MET A 12 -14.93 3.10 4.74
N VAL A 13 -13.70 2.64 4.91
CA VAL A 13 -13.29 1.24 4.82
C VAL A 13 -12.67 0.84 6.15
N SER A 14 -13.03 -0.33 6.69
CA SER A 14 -12.37 -0.83 7.90
C SER A 14 -10.93 -1.17 7.59
N SER A 15 -10.01 -1.07 8.57
CA SER A 15 -8.66 -1.60 8.40
C SER A 15 -8.67 -3.10 8.07
N ALA A 16 -9.67 -3.84 8.59
CA ALA A 16 -9.88 -5.25 8.27
C ALA A 16 -10.27 -5.49 6.81
N ASP A 17 -10.87 -4.50 6.14
CA ASP A 17 -11.23 -4.57 4.73
C ASP A 17 -10.09 -4.07 3.82
N VAL A 18 -9.04 -3.48 4.39
CA VAL A 18 -7.84 -3.03 3.65
C VAL A 18 -6.75 -4.10 3.70
N ASN A 19 -6.52 -4.70 4.86
CA ASN A 19 -5.53 -5.76 5.02
C ASN A 19 -5.96 -7.01 4.24
N GLY A 20 -5.02 -7.61 3.50
CA GLY A 20 -5.24 -8.73 2.59
C GLY A 20 -5.82 -8.33 1.22
N THR A 21 -6.16 -7.06 1.00
CA THR A 21 -6.76 -6.62 -0.27
C THR A 21 -5.74 -6.68 -1.39
N ALA A 22 -6.15 -7.27 -2.51
CA ALA A 22 -5.30 -7.46 -3.68
C ALA A 22 -4.87 -6.12 -4.28
N VAL A 23 -3.64 -6.10 -4.82
CA VAL A 23 -3.09 -4.98 -5.58
C VAL A 23 -2.77 -5.44 -6.99
N TYR A 24 -3.22 -4.66 -7.97
CA TYR A 24 -3.07 -4.93 -9.39
C TYR A 24 -2.28 -3.83 -10.09
N ASN A 25 -1.65 -4.14 -11.21
CA ASN A 25 -1.11 -3.13 -12.12
C ASN A 25 -2.21 -2.58 -13.05
N LEU A 26 -1.85 -1.61 -13.89
CA LEU A 26 -2.76 -1.01 -14.88
C LEU A 26 -3.27 -1.97 -15.96
N ALA A 27 -2.63 -3.14 -16.13
CA ALA A 27 -3.08 -4.20 -17.04
C ALA A 27 -4.05 -5.19 -16.36
N GLY A 28 -4.34 -5.01 -15.06
CA GLY A 28 -5.17 -5.91 -14.26
C GLY A 28 -4.45 -7.16 -13.77
N GLU A 29 -3.12 -7.21 -13.90
CA GLU A 29 -2.32 -8.33 -13.41
C GLU A 29 -2.10 -8.19 -11.89
N HIS A 30 -2.24 -9.31 -11.17
CA HIS A 30 -2.05 -9.34 -9.73
C HIS A 30 -0.57 -9.16 -9.36
N LEU A 31 -0.28 -8.14 -8.57
CA LEU A 31 1.07 -7.85 -8.07
C LEU A 31 1.29 -8.45 -6.68
N GLY A 32 0.29 -8.38 -5.81
CA GLY A 32 0.43 -8.74 -4.40
C GLY A 32 -0.79 -8.30 -3.60
N HIS A 33 -0.58 -8.04 -2.31
CA HIS A 33 -1.65 -7.61 -1.41
C HIS A 33 -1.16 -6.59 -0.38
N ILE A 34 -2.10 -5.87 0.24
CA ILE A 34 -1.81 -4.97 1.35
C ILE A 34 -1.66 -5.80 2.63
N ASP A 35 -0.50 -5.78 3.29
CA ASP A 35 -0.31 -6.44 4.58
C ASP A 35 -0.86 -5.57 5.72
N HIS A 36 -0.38 -4.33 5.83
CA HIS A 36 -0.87 -3.34 6.78
C HIS A 36 -0.64 -1.90 6.34
N LEU A 37 -1.35 -0.97 6.99
CA LEU A 37 -1.18 0.47 6.79
C LEU A 37 -0.25 1.08 7.85
N MET A 38 0.53 2.07 7.40
CA MET A 38 1.32 2.93 8.26
C MET A 38 0.61 4.26 8.42
N ILE A 39 0.16 4.53 9.64
CA ILE A 39 -0.63 5.72 9.97
C ILE A 39 0.24 6.66 10.79
N ASP A 40 0.30 7.92 10.37
CA ASP A 40 0.89 9.00 11.13
C ASP A 40 0.03 9.27 12.37
N LYS A 41 0.59 9.05 13.56
CA LYS A 41 -0.15 9.07 14.82
C LYS A 41 -0.70 10.45 15.19
N GLN A 42 -0.14 11.52 14.63
CA GLN A 42 -0.51 12.90 15.00
C GLN A 42 -1.59 13.45 14.06
N SER A 43 -1.40 13.28 12.76
CA SER A 43 -2.32 13.78 11.73
C SER A 43 -3.45 12.80 11.40
N GLY A 44 -3.27 11.51 11.67
CA GLY A 44 -4.17 10.45 11.23
C GLY A 44 -4.05 10.09 9.74
N ASN A 45 -3.12 10.73 9.01
CA ASN A 45 -2.90 10.45 7.59
C ASN A 45 -2.24 9.07 7.40
N ILE A 46 -2.67 8.36 6.35
CA ILE A 46 -2.01 7.12 5.93
C ILE A 46 -0.78 7.51 5.09
N ALA A 47 0.40 7.18 5.60
CA ALA A 47 1.66 7.45 4.92
C ALA A 47 1.91 6.39 3.84
N TYR A 48 1.89 5.12 4.25
CA TYR A 48 2.22 3.97 3.39
C TYR A 48 1.22 2.84 3.56
N ALA A 49 1.00 2.08 2.49
CA ALA A 49 0.62 0.68 2.59
C ALA A 49 1.88 -0.18 2.48
N VAL A 50 2.08 -1.09 3.42
CA VAL A 50 3.09 -2.13 3.28
C VAL A 50 2.49 -3.23 2.42
N MET A 51 3.05 -3.42 1.23
CA MET A 51 2.62 -4.42 0.27
C MET A 51 3.50 -5.66 0.38
N GLY A 52 2.87 -6.83 0.52
CA GLY A 52 3.51 -8.11 0.29
C GLY A 52 3.57 -8.38 -1.22
N PHE A 53 4.77 -8.60 -1.75
CA PHE A 53 5.04 -8.78 -3.17
C PHE A 53 5.90 -10.02 -3.42
N GLY A 54 5.57 -10.78 -4.46
CA GLY A 54 6.24 -12.05 -4.75
C GLY A 54 5.79 -13.18 -3.82
N GLY A 55 6.36 -14.38 -3.97
CA GLY A 55 6.00 -15.52 -3.13
C GLY A 55 4.59 -16.10 -3.36
N PHE A 56 4.21 -17.06 -2.52
CA PHE A 56 2.86 -17.61 -2.43
C PHE A 56 2.39 -17.54 -0.97
N LEU A 57 1.29 -16.84 -0.70
CA LEU A 57 0.58 -16.84 0.61
C LEU A 57 1.51 -16.66 1.83
N GLY A 58 2.35 -15.63 1.84
CA GLY A 58 3.24 -15.27 2.95
C GLY A 58 4.62 -15.95 2.95
N LEU A 59 4.88 -16.90 2.03
CA LEU A 59 6.17 -17.56 1.92
C LEU A 59 7.01 -16.94 0.80
N GLY A 60 8.15 -16.37 1.18
CA GLY A 60 9.08 -15.73 0.24
C GLY A 60 8.58 -14.38 -0.28
N GLU A 61 7.72 -13.71 0.48
CA GLU A 61 7.23 -12.36 0.17
C GLU A 61 8.21 -11.28 0.63
N ASP A 62 8.51 -10.36 -0.26
CA ASP A 62 9.18 -9.11 0.06
C ASP A 62 8.15 -8.03 0.42
N HIS A 63 8.46 -7.25 1.46
CA HIS A 63 7.51 -6.27 2.02
C HIS A 63 7.95 -4.85 1.71
N HIS A 64 7.25 -4.21 0.77
CA HIS A 64 7.58 -2.90 0.25
C HIS A 64 6.61 -1.83 0.78
N PRO A 65 7.10 -0.78 1.46
CA PRO A 65 6.29 0.37 1.80
C PRO A 65 6.00 1.20 0.54
N VAL A 66 4.75 1.17 0.08
CA VAL A 66 4.27 1.95 -1.06
C VAL A 66 3.47 3.14 -0.54
N PRO A 67 3.76 4.37 -0.99
CA PRO A 67 2.97 5.52 -0.57
C PRO A 67 1.49 5.33 -0.87
N TRP A 68 0.63 5.59 0.12
CA TRP A 68 -0.81 5.36 -0.03
C TRP A 68 -1.42 6.10 -1.23
N LYS A 69 -0.91 7.29 -1.53
CA LYS A 69 -1.34 8.11 -2.68
C LYS A 69 -1.06 7.48 -4.06
N LYS A 70 -0.26 6.41 -4.15
CA LYS A 70 -0.02 5.64 -5.39
C LYS A 70 -1.01 4.50 -5.60
N LEU A 71 -1.90 4.28 -4.64
CA LEU A 71 -2.93 3.26 -4.71
C LEU A 71 -4.30 3.92 -4.95
N SER A 72 -5.06 3.38 -5.89
CA SER A 72 -6.45 3.76 -6.15
C SER A 72 -7.33 2.54 -6.04
N TYR A 73 -8.45 2.63 -5.34
CA TYR A 73 -9.37 1.50 -5.23
C TYR A 73 -10.20 1.36 -6.52
N ASP A 74 -10.13 0.20 -7.16
CA ASP A 74 -10.97 -0.15 -8.30
C ASP A 74 -12.10 -1.08 -7.85
N VAL A 75 -13.32 -0.55 -7.89
CA VAL A 75 -14.53 -1.27 -7.46
C VAL A 75 -14.82 -2.49 -8.34
N SER A 76 -14.43 -2.47 -9.61
CA SER A 76 -14.66 -3.58 -10.53
C SER A 76 -13.75 -4.78 -10.24
N LEU A 77 -12.54 -4.51 -9.76
CA LEU A 77 -11.58 -5.54 -9.33
C LEU A 77 -11.73 -5.92 -7.86
N GLY A 78 -12.39 -5.06 -7.05
CA GLY A 78 -12.47 -5.25 -5.60
C GLY A 78 -11.10 -5.14 -4.92
N GLY A 79 -10.20 -4.34 -5.48
CA GLY A 79 -8.82 -4.22 -5.02
C GLY A 79 -8.19 -2.88 -5.38
N PHE A 80 -6.95 -2.70 -4.96
CA PHE A 80 -6.19 -1.50 -5.29
C PHE A 80 -5.47 -1.67 -6.62
N VAL A 81 -5.36 -0.58 -7.37
CA VAL A 81 -4.61 -0.49 -8.62
C VAL A 81 -3.49 0.52 -8.43
N THR A 82 -2.33 0.21 -9.00
CA THR A 82 -1.18 1.09 -9.03
C THR A 82 -0.53 1.13 -10.42
N ASP A 83 0.12 2.25 -10.71
CA ASP A 83 0.98 2.45 -11.87
C ASP A 83 2.44 2.05 -11.60
N ILE A 84 2.74 1.55 -10.39
CA ILE A 84 4.06 1.05 -10.02
C ILE A 84 4.28 -0.32 -10.67
N ASP A 85 5.36 -0.47 -11.42
CA ASP A 85 5.78 -1.77 -11.98
C ASP A 85 6.68 -2.56 -11.00
N ARG A 86 6.98 -3.82 -11.37
CA ARG A 86 7.80 -4.72 -10.55
C ARG A 86 9.19 -4.15 -10.35
N GLU A 87 9.78 -3.60 -11.41
CA GLU A 87 11.11 -3.03 -11.43
C GLU A 87 11.22 -1.82 -10.48
N GLN A 88 10.18 -0.99 -10.39
CA GLN A 88 10.08 0.11 -9.44
C GLN A 88 9.91 -0.35 -7.99
N LEU A 89 9.20 -1.47 -7.75
CA LEU A 89 9.13 -2.03 -6.40
C LEU A 89 10.50 -2.55 -5.95
N GLU A 90 11.19 -3.30 -6.81
CA GLU A 90 12.50 -3.88 -6.54
C GLU A 90 13.61 -2.82 -6.44
N GLY A 91 13.49 -1.72 -7.19
CA GLY A 91 14.43 -0.61 -7.19
C GLY A 91 14.23 0.43 -6.07
N ALA A 92 13.27 0.22 -5.17
CA ALA A 92 12.96 1.17 -4.11
C ALA A 92 14.15 1.37 -3.14
N PRO A 93 14.27 2.55 -2.50
CA PRO A 93 15.32 2.79 -1.51
C PRO A 93 15.33 1.74 -0.40
N VAL A 94 16.51 1.18 -0.10
CA VAL A 94 16.68 0.17 0.95
C VAL A 94 16.17 0.73 2.28
N ARG A 95 15.27 -0.01 2.91
CA ARG A 95 14.60 0.38 4.15
C ARG A 95 15.53 0.22 5.35
N PRO A 96 15.98 1.29 6.02
CA PRO A 96 16.76 1.16 7.25
C PRO A 96 15.88 0.68 8.41
N ALA A 97 16.48 0.18 9.49
CA ALA A 97 15.73 -0.35 10.64
C ALA A 97 14.80 0.70 11.28
N ASN A 98 15.21 1.97 11.27
CA ASN A 98 14.51 3.13 11.83
C ASN A 98 13.69 3.90 10.78
N TRP A 99 13.39 3.31 9.62
CA TRP A 99 12.72 4.00 8.50
C TRP A 99 11.43 4.74 8.88
N ARG A 100 10.72 4.26 9.90
CA ARG A 100 9.47 4.86 10.40
C ARG A 100 9.67 6.29 10.93
N ASP A 101 10.86 6.58 11.45
CA ASP A 101 11.23 7.86 12.05
C ASP A 101 12.24 8.64 11.18
N ASP A 102 12.72 8.02 10.09
CA ASP A 102 13.76 8.57 9.23
C ASP A 102 13.18 9.49 8.14
N ARG A 103 13.13 10.80 8.42
CA ARG A 103 12.54 11.78 7.49
C ARG A 103 13.25 11.84 6.13
N ASP A 104 14.55 11.59 6.08
CA ASP A 104 15.33 11.65 4.85
C ASP A 104 14.99 10.47 3.95
N TRP A 105 14.93 9.26 4.53
CA TRP A 105 14.46 8.08 3.82
C TRP A 105 13.00 8.23 3.36
N ASN A 106 12.12 8.77 4.20
CA ASN A 106 10.72 8.99 3.81
C ASN A 106 10.65 9.93 2.60
N ALA A 107 11.33 11.08 2.65
CA ALA A 107 11.38 12.04 1.55
C ALA A 107 11.96 11.44 0.26
N ALA A 108 13.05 10.66 0.37
CA ALA A 108 13.66 9.97 -0.76
C ALA A 108 12.69 8.94 -1.39
N THR A 109 11.97 8.17 -0.57
CA THR A 109 10.97 7.21 -1.04
C THR A 109 9.80 7.88 -1.75
N TYR A 110 9.25 8.97 -1.21
CA TYR A 110 8.21 9.75 -1.90
C TYR A 110 8.71 10.32 -3.24
N SER A 111 9.93 10.86 -3.26
CA SER A 111 10.57 11.37 -4.48
C SER A 111 10.81 10.27 -5.51
N TYR A 112 11.21 9.07 -5.06
CA TYR A 112 11.43 7.91 -5.94
C TYR A 112 10.14 7.51 -6.66
N TYR A 113 9.01 7.51 -5.96
CA TYR A 113 7.69 7.25 -6.56
C TYR A 113 7.07 8.46 -7.28
N GLY A 114 7.79 9.59 -7.37
CA GLY A 114 7.39 10.78 -8.11
C GLY A 114 6.19 11.52 -7.53
N ILE A 115 5.95 11.43 -6.22
CA ILE A 115 4.79 12.04 -5.57
C ILE A 115 5.18 12.93 -4.39
N ALA A 116 4.33 13.93 -4.11
CA ALA A 116 4.50 14.78 -2.94
C ALA A 116 4.28 13.98 -1.64
N PRO A 117 5.10 14.23 -0.61
CA PRO A 117 4.91 13.65 0.72
C PRO A 117 3.51 13.82 1.29
N TYR A 118 3.14 12.94 2.22
CA TYR A 118 1.81 12.99 2.88
C TYR A 118 1.66 14.15 3.86
N TRP A 119 2.78 14.74 4.32
CA TRP A 119 2.83 15.80 5.33
C TRP A 119 2.86 17.23 4.77
N ILE A 120 2.67 17.39 3.46
CA ILE A 120 2.59 18.70 2.80
C ILE A 120 1.12 19.08 2.60
#